data_AF-A0A526YMP7-F1
#
_entry.id   AF-A0A526YMP7-F1
#
_cell.length_a   1.000
_cell.length_b   1.000
_cell.length_c   1.000
_cell.angle_alpha   90.00
_cell.angle_beta   90.00
_cell.angle_gamma   90.00
#
_symmetry.space_group_name_H-M   'P 1'
#
loop_
_entity.id
_entity.type
_entity.pdbx_description
1 polymer ?
#
loop_
_entity_poly.entity_id
_entity_poly.type
_entity_poly.pdbx_seq_one_letter_code
_entity_poly.pdbx_strand_id
1 'polypeptide(L)'
;MAKLKVDGKEITVPDHYTLLQAAEDAGAEVPRFCFHERLSIAGNCRMCLIEVKGGPPKPQASCAMGVRDLRPGPNGETPEIFTNTPMVKKAREGVMEFLLINHPLDCPICDQGGECDLQDQAMAFGVDSSRYHENKRAVEDKYIGPLVKTIMNRCIHCTRCVRFTTEVAGISELGLIGRGEDAEITTYLESAMTSELQGNVIDLCPVGALTSKPYAFQARPWELTKTESIDVM
;
A
#
# COMPACT_ATOMS: atom_id res chain seq x y z
N MET A 1 15.88 14.73 17.70
CA MET A 1 14.49 14.63 18.18
C MET A 1 13.80 15.92 17.79
N ALA A 2 12.73 15.84 17.02
CA ALA A 2 12.01 16.96 16.45
C ALA A 2 10.61 17.03 17.05
N LYS A 3 10.15 18.25 17.35
CA LYS A 3 8.79 18.50 17.81
C LYS A 3 7.90 18.82 16.63
N LEU A 4 6.75 18.18 16.55
CA LEU A 4 5.68 18.50 15.60
C LEU A 4 4.31 18.34 16.26
N LYS A 5 3.29 18.95 15.65
CA LYS A 5 1.88 18.78 16.00
C LYS A 5 1.20 17.89 14.97
N VAL A 6 0.52 16.85 15.41
CA VAL A 6 -0.32 15.98 14.57
C VAL A 6 -1.75 16.14 15.05
N ASP A 7 -2.62 16.71 14.21
CA ASP A 7 -4.04 16.96 14.56
C ASP A 7 -4.21 17.69 15.91
N GLY A 8 -3.33 18.68 16.17
CA GLY A 8 -3.29 19.46 17.41
C GLY A 8 -2.55 18.80 18.58
N LYS A 9 -2.18 17.51 18.50
CA LYS A 9 -1.39 16.80 19.53
C LYS A 9 0.10 17.03 19.33
N GLU A 10 0.78 17.58 20.33
CA GLU A 10 2.24 17.74 20.30
C GLU A 10 2.95 16.41 20.57
N ILE A 11 3.89 16.05 19.70
CA ILE A 11 4.72 14.85 19.83
C ILE A 11 6.20 15.19 19.63
N THR A 12 7.07 14.31 20.13
CA THR A 12 8.52 14.39 19.90
C THR A 12 9.00 13.07 19.33
N VAL A 13 9.49 13.11 18.10
CA VAL A 13 9.90 11.90 17.35
C VAL A 13 11.34 12.04 16.83
N PRO A 14 11.99 10.95 16.43
CA PRO A 14 13.27 11.02 15.75
C PRO A 14 13.19 11.80 14.42
N ASP A 15 14.19 12.62 14.13
CA ASP A 15 14.16 13.51 12.96
C ASP A 15 14.19 12.75 11.62
N HIS A 16 14.62 11.49 11.63
CA HIS A 16 14.67 10.64 10.45
C HIS A 16 13.31 9.96 10.15
N TYR A 17 12.30 10.15 10.99
CA TYR A 17 10.96 9.63 10.72
C TYR A 17 10.34 10.34 9.52
N THR A 18 9.53 9.57 8.79
CA THR A 18 8.56 10.10 7.83
C THR A 18 7.39 10.73 8.57
N LEU A 19 6.61 11.57 7.88
CA LEU A 19 5.38 12.13 8.47
C LEU A 19 4.34 11.03 8.77
N LEU A 20 4.38 9.92 8.03
CA LEU A 20 3.53 8.76 8.28
C LEU A 20 3.87 8.12 9.63
N GLN A 21 5.14 7.83 9.88
CA GLN A 21 5.60 7.28 11.16
C GLN A 21 5.34 8.24 12.32
N ALA A 22 5.54 9.55 12.10
CA ALA A 22 5.23 10.55 13.11
C ALA A 22 3.72 10.62 13.42
N ALA A 23 2.85 10.45 12.41
CA ALA A 23 1.42 10.37 12.61
C ALA A 23 1.01 9.11 13.39
N GLU A 24 1.63 7.96 13.10
CA GLU A 24 1.41 6.70 13.83
C GLU A 24 1.84 6.80 15.30
N ASP A 25 2.98 7.44 15.58
CA ASP A 25 3.44 7.73 16.96
C ASP A 25 2.45 8.66 17.70
N ALA A 26 1.73 9.53 17.00
CA ALA A 26 0.65 10.32 17.58
C ALA A 26 -0.63 9.51 17.84
N GLY A 27 -0.74 8.30 17.28
CA GLY A 27 -1.93 7.45 17.29
C GLY A 27 -2.91 7.75 16.15
N ALA A 28 -2.50 8.50 15.12
CA ALA A 28 -3.30 8.75 13.94
C ALA A 28 -3.11 7.64 12.90
N GLU A 29 -4.22 7.13 12.36
CA GLU A 29 -4.20 6.09 11.34
C GLU A 29 -4.15 6.71 9.94
N VAL A 30 -3.05 6.46 9.22
CA VAL A 30 -2.84 6.95 7.85
C VAL A 30 -2.88 5.76 6.88
N PRO A 31 -3.85 5.72 5.93
CA PRO A 31 -3.97 4.60 5.02
C PRO A 31 -2.79 4.54 4.05
N ARG A 32 -2.33 3.31 3.78
CA ARG A 32 -1.13 3.05 2.97
C ARG A 32 -1.33 1.80 2.11
N PHE A 33 -0.97 1.93 0.83
CA PHE A 33 -0.71 0.78 -0.02
C PHE A 33 0.79 0.62 -0.17
N CYS A 34 1.48 1.28 -1.09
CA CYS A 34 2.89 0.96 -1.37
C CYS A 34 3.88 1.03 -0.20
N PHE A 35 3.62 1.82 0.85
CA PHE A 35 4.55 1.92 1.97
C PHE A 35 4.57 0.61 2.78
N HIS A 36 5.77 0.17 3.13
CA HIS A 36 6.01 -0.95 4.04
C HIS A 36 7.26 -0.61 4.85
N GLU A 37 7.22 -0.76 6.17
CA GLU A 37 8.25 -0.26 7.08
C GLU A 37 9.64 -0.90 6.86
N ARG A 38 9.66 -2.11 6.28
CA ARG A 38 10.88 -2.86 5.98
C ARG A 38 11.33 -2.80 4.52
N LEU A 39 10.70 -1.96 3.69
CA LEU A 39 11.06 -1.77 2.27
C LEU A 39 11.40 -0.30 2.01
N SER A 40 12.11 -0.04 0.92
CA SER A 40 12.39 1.33 0.47
C SER A 40 11.09 2.12 0.21
N ILE A 41 11.15 3.45 0.31
CA ILE A 41 9.99 4.31 0.06
C ILE A 41 9.75 4.47 -1.44
N ALA A 42 8.53 4.17 -1.91
CA ALA A 42 8.15 4.30 -3.33
C ALA A 42 7.33 5.57 -3.65
N GLY A 43 6.16 5.73 -2.99
CA GLY A 43 5.29 6.90 -3.22
C GLY A 43 4.47 6.88 -4.52
N ASN A 44 4.21 5.71 -5.12
CA ASN A 44 3.39 5.58 -6.33
C ASN A 44 1.86 5.60 -6.07
N CYS A 45 1.38 5.07 -4.94
CA CYS A 45 -0.07 4.92 -4.71
C CYS A 45 -0.80 6.18 -4.20
N ARG A 46 -0.08 7.11 -3.54
CA ARG A 46 -0.65 8.34 -2.96
C ARG A 46 -1.81 8.17 -1.96
N MET A 47 -2.05 6.99 -1.38
CA MET A 47 -3.12 6.82 -0.38
C MET A 47 -2.84 7.57 0.93
N CYS A 48 -1.56 7.73 1.26
CA CYS A 48 -1.09 8.34 2.51
C CYS A 48 -1.08 9.89 2.51
N LEU A 49 -1.84 10.54 1.63
CA LEU A 49 -1.85 11.99 1.54
C LEU A 49 -2.35 12.62 2.85
N ILE A 50 -1.63 13.66 3.30
CA ILE A 50 -1.93 14.48 4.49
C ILE A 50 -1.77 15.96 4.15
N GLU A 51 -2.29 16.84 4.99
CA GLU A 51 -2.13 18.27 4.86
C GLU A 51 -1.03 18.77 5.81
N VAL A 52 -0.18 19.67 5.32
CA VAL A 52 0.90 20.26 6.11
C VAL A 52 0.63 21.76 6.20
N LYS A 53 0.59 22.30 7.42
CA LYS A 53 0.33 23.72 7.66
C LYS A 53 1.43 24.58 7.05
N GLY A 54 1.05 25.56 6.24
CA GLY A 54 2.02 26.40 5.51
C GLY A 54 2.75 25.66 4.37
N GLY A 55 2.37 24.41 4.08
CA GLY A 55 2.84 23.68 2.92
C GLY A 55 2.25 24.22 1.61
N PRO A 56 2.67 23.66 0.46
CA PRO A 56 2.05 23.95 -0.82
C PRO A 56 0.53 23.72 -0.78
N PRO A 57 -0.27 24.36 -1.66
CA PRO A 57 -1.74 24.20 -1.71
C PRO A 57 -2.16 22.86 -2.31
N LYS A 58 -1.49 21.77 -1.91
CA LYS A 58 -1.76 20.39 -2.29
C LYS A 58 -1.37 19.46 -1.13
N PRO A 59 -2.09 18.33 -0.95
CA PRO A 59 -1.70 17.32 0.02
C PRO A 59 -0.30 16.75 -0.26
N GLN A 60 0.41 16.38 0.79
CA GLN A 60 1.76 15.81 0.75
C GLN A 60 1.72 14.30 1.04
N ALA A 61 2.60 13.53 0.40
CA ALA A 61 2.71 12.11 0.66
C ALA A 61 3.47 11.87 1.97
N SER A 62 2.75 11.48 3.01
CA SER A 62 3.32 11.31 4.36
C SER A 62 4.41 10.23 4.43
N CYS A 63 4.34 9.21 3.57
CA CYS A 63 5.31 8.11 3.56
C CYS A 63 6.70 8.50 3.02
N ALA A 64 6.83 9.64 2.35
CA ALA A 64 8.08 10.07 1.72
C ALA A 64 8.61 11.38 2.29
N MET A 65 7.72 12.29 2.68
CA MET A 65 8.13 13.52 3.34
C MET A 65 8.66 13.20 4.73
N GLY A 66 9.86 13.67 5.05
CA GLY A 66 10.48 13.52 6.36
C GLY A 66 10.05 14.61 7.33
N VAL A 67 10.18 14.33 8.62
CA VAL A 67 10.00 15.35 9.68
C VAL A 67 11.00 16.51 9.50
N ARG A 68 12.22 16.22 9.02
CA ARG A 68 13.24 17.23 8.69
C ARG A 68 12.86 18.18 7.55
N ASP A 69 11.96 17.76 6.66
CA ASP A 69 11.55 18.57 5.53
C ASP A 69 10.53 19.64 5.93
N LEU A 70 9.97 19.54 7.14
CA LEU A 70 9.03 20.50 7.67
C LEU A 70 9.73 21.80 8.06
N ARG A 71 9.20 22.90 7.55
CA ARG A 71 9.63 24.24 7.95
C ARG A 71 8.79 24.69 9.15
N PRO A 72 9.42 25.31 10.18
CA PRO A 72 8.69 26.00 11.23
C PRO A 72 7.79 27.10 10.65
N GLY A 73 6.76 27.49 11.40
CA GLY A 73 5.90 28.61 11.03
C GLY A 73 6.67 29.93 10.94
N PRO A 74 6.08 30.99 10.32
CA PRO A 74 6.73 32.29 10.15
C PRO A 74 7.25 32.92 11.46
N ASN A 75 6.63 32.59 12.59
CA ASN A 75 6.99 33.07 13.93
C ASN A 75 7.82 32.06 14.74
N GLY A 76 8.39 31.03 14.10
CA GLY A 76 9.12 29.94 14.79
C GLY A 76 8.21 28.90 15.45
N GLU A 77 6.93 28.84 15.05
CA GLU A 77 5.97 27.86 15.56
C GLU A 77 6.35 26.43 15.17
N THR A 78 6.03 25.50 16.07
CA THR A 78 6.17 24.06 15.83
C THR A 78 5.42 23.64 14.56
N PRO A 79 6.06 22.91 13.63
CA PRO A 79 5.39 22.40 12.43
C PRO A 79 4.15 21.58 12.78
N GLU A 80 3.10 21.70 11.96
CA GLU A 80 1.81 21.07 12.20
C GLU A 80 1.33 20.35 10.94
N ILE A 81 0.87 19.11 11.12
CA ILE A 81 0.29 18.27 10.08
C ILE A 81 -1.13 17.87 10.47
N PHE A 82 -1.98 17.69 9.47
CA PHE A 82 -3.36 17.30 9.64
C PHE A 82 -3.68 16.05 8.82
N THR A 83 -4.33 15.07 9.45
CA THR A 83 -4.67 13.79 8.83
C THR A 83 -6.16 13.65 8.51
N ASN A 84 -6.99 14.58 8.99
CA ASN A 84 -8.46 14.46 8.97
C ASN A 84 -9.19 15.69 8.38
N THR A 85 -8.50 16.59 7.69
CA THR A 85 -9.13 17.76 7.08
C THR A 85 -10.01 17.38 5.88
N PRO A 86 -10.96 18.23 5.46
CA PRO A 86 -11.75 18.00 4.24
C PRO A 86 -10.88 17.81 2.99
N MET A 87 -9.71 18.47 2.92
CA MET A 87 -8.76 18.30 1.83
C MET A 87 -8.17 16.89 1.81
N VAL A 88 -7.74 16.39 2.97
CA VAL A 88 -7.17 15.04 3.11
C VAL A 88 -8.20 13.97 2.81
N LYS A 89 -9.41 14.11 3.37
CA LYS A 89 -10.52 13.20 3.10
C LYS A 89 -10.81 13.10 1.60
N LYS A 90 -10.98 14.24 0.92
CA LYS A 90 -11.23 14.29 -0.52
C LYS A 90 -10.08 13.69 -1.35
N ALA A 91 -8.83 13.88 -0.91
CA ALA A 91 -7.67 13.29 -1.57
C ALA A 91 -7.65 11.76 -1.47
N ARG A 92 -7.94 11.22 -0.28
CA ARG A 92 -8.02 9.76 -0.04
C ARG A 92 -9.17 9.12 -0.81
N GLU A 93 -10.34 9.75 -0.78
CA GLU A 93 -11.52 9.33 -1.58
C GLU A 93 -11.18 9.28 -3.07
N GLY A 94 -10.54 10.32 -3.61
CA GLY A 94 -10.14 10.35 -5.02
C GLY A 94 -9.10 9.29 -5.39
N VAL A 95 -8.09 9.06 -4.53
CA VAL A 95 -7.11 7.99 -4.74
C VAL A 95 -7.77 6.62 -4.71
N MET A 96 -8.66 6.37 -3.74
CA MET A 96 -9.39 5.12 -3.64
C MET A 96 -10.26 4.88 -4.87
N GLU A 97 -10.94 5.90 -5.37
CA GLU A 97 -11.70 5.82 -6.61
C GLU A 97 -10.79 5.41 -7.79
N PHE A 98 -9.63 6.05 -7.96
CA PHE A 98 -8.68 5.67 -9.03
C PHE A 98 -8.17 4.23 -8.91
N LEU A 99 -7.95 3.74 -7.68
CA LEU A 99 -7.54 2.36 -7.45
C LEU A 99 -8.66 1.37 -7.82
N LEU A 100 -9.92 1.72 -7.55
CA LEU A 100 -11.08 0.87 -7.81
C LEU A 100 -11.61 0.96 -9.25
N ILE A 101 -11.29 2.02 -10.00
CA ILE A 101 -11.73 2.23 -11.39
C ILE A 101 -11.42 1.00 -12.25
N ASN A 102 -10.19 0.50 -12.19
CA ASN A 102 -9.73 -0.65 -12.98
C ASN A 102 -9.58 -1.94 -12.18
N HIS A 103 -9.94 -1.94 -10.89
CA HIS A 103 -9.94 -3.16 -10.07
C HIS A 103 -11.17 -4.02 -10.40
N PRO A 104 -11.02 -5.35 -10.57
CA PRO A 104 -12.13 -6.24 -10.91
C PRO A 104 -13.07 -6.45 -9.71
N LEU A 105 -14.31 -6.83 -10.00
CA LEU A 105 -15.32 -7.15 -8.98
C LEU A 105 -15.19 -8.60 -8.49
N ASP A 106 -13.96 -8.95 -8.09
CA ASP A 106 -13.55 -10.31 -7.80
C ASP A 106 -13.63 -10.68 -6.32
N CYS A 107 -14.03 -9.76 -5.44
CA CYS A 107 -14.00 -9.96 -3.98
C CYS A 107 -14.59 -11.31 -3.52
N PRO A 108 -15.73 -11.81 -4.05
CA PRO A 108 -16.29 -13.10 -3.65
C PRO A 108 -15.41 -14.32 -3.98
N ILE A 109 -14.62 -14.24 -5.05
CA ILE A 109 -13.73 -15.31 -5.52
C ILE A 109 -12.26 -15.04 -5.22
N CYS A 110 -11.94 -13.91 -4.57
CA CYS A 110 -10.59 -13.51 -4.24
C CYS A 110 -10.18 -14.16 -2.92
N ASP A 111 -9.08 -14.94 -2.88
CA ASP A 111 -8.60 -15.61 -1.66
C ASP A 111 -8.36 -14.63 -0.50
N GLN A 112 -7.85 -13.44 -0.80
CA GLN A 112 -7.59 -12.38 0.17
C GLN A 112 -8.84 -11.60 0.61
N GLY A 113 -10.03 -11.92 0.07
CA GLY A 113 -11.28 -11.31 0.51
C GLY A 113 -11.50 -11.56 2.00
N GLY A 114 -11.66 -10.48 2.78
CA GLY A 114 -11.73 -10.51 4.25
C GLY A 114 -10.45 -10.14 4.99
N GLU A 115 -9.31 -10.08 4.31
CA GLU A 115 -8.01 -9.64 4.85
C GLU A 115 -7.27 -8.73 3.85
N CYS A 116 -8.03 -8.03 3.01
CA CYS A 116 -7.52 -7.21 1.92
C CYS A 116 -7.42 -5.75 2.36
N ASP A 117 -6.20 -5.19 2.38
CA ASP A 117 -5.97 -3.76 2.67
C ASP A 117 -6.87 -2.86 1.80
N LEU A 118 -7.05 -3.22 0.52
CA LEU A 118 -7.85 -2.41 -0.40
C LEU A 118 -9.33 -2.44 -0.03
N GLN A 119 -9.85 -3.60 0.41
CA GLN A 119 -11.23 -3.72 0.87
C GLN A 119 -11.45 -2.89 2.14
N ASP A 120 -10.60 -3.06 3.13
CA ASP A 120 -10.76 -2.42 4.43
C ASP A 120 -10.58 -0.90 4.33
N GLN A 121 -9.57 -0.44 3.59
CA GLN A 121 -9.35 0.99 3.38
C GLN A 121 -10.41 1.61 2.46
N ALA A 122 -11.00 0.86 1.52
CA ALA A 122 -12.14 1.35 0.74
C ALA A 122 -13.37 1.56 1.64
N MET A 123 -13.63 0.63 2.56
CA MET A 123 -14.73 0.74 3.52
C MET A 123 -14.50 1.89 4.52
N ALA A 124 -13.26 2.13 4.94
CA ALA A 124 -12.93 3.14 5.95
C ALA A 124 -12.73 4.57 5.38
N PHE A 125 -12.10 4.70 4.21
CA PHE A 125 -11.64 5.98 3.64
C PHE A 125 -12.15 6.24 2.22
N GLY A 126 -12.84 5.30 1.59
CA GLY A 126 -13.41 5.42 0.24
C GLY A 126 -14.79 6.07 0.22
N VAL A 127 -15.33 6.20 -1.00
CA VAL A 127 -16.72 6.58 -1.26
C VAL A 127 -17.60 5.34 -1.39
N ASP A 128 -18.90 5.49 -1.10
CA ASP A 128 -19.88 4.40 -1.09
C ASP A 128 -20.34 3.92 -2.48
N SER A 129 -19.99 4.66 -3.53
CA SER A 129 -20.50 4.45 -4.89
C SER A 129 -19.43 4.72 -5.95
N SER A 130 -19.51 3.98 -7.06
CA SER A 130 -18.66 4.19 -8.23
C SER A 130 -19.36 5.07 -9.25
N ARG A 131 -18.61 6.00 -9.85
CA ARG A 131 -19.05 6.80 -11.01
C ARG A 131 -18.51 6.26 -12.33
N TYR A 132 -17.68 5.22 -12.28
CA TYR A 132 -17.02 4.63 -13.43
C TYR A 132 -17.90 3.52 -14.05
N HIS A 133 -18.31 3.73 -15.29
CA HIS A 133 -19.20 2.84 -16.06
C HIS A 133 -18.57 2.28 -17.34
N GLU A 134 -17.29 2.57 -17.58
CA GLU A 134 -16.57 2.11 -18.76
C GLU A 134 -16.00 0.71 -18.55
N ASN A 135 -15.47 0.14 -19.63
CA ASN A 135 -14.79 -1.15 -19.57
C ASN A 135 -13.49 -1.03 -18.79
N LYS A 136 -13.38 -1.84 -17.74
CA LYS A 136 -12.14 -2.00 -16.96
C LYS A 136 -11.08 -2.69 -17.82
N ARG A 137 -9.81 -2.34 -17.61
CA ARG A 137 -8.71 -3.12 -18.19
C ARG A 137 -8.72 -4.56 -17.70
N ALA A 138 -8.18 -5.44 -18.53
CA ALA A 138 -7.86 -6.81 -18.16
C ALA A 138 -6.42 -7.14 -18.55
N VAL A 139 -5.77 -7.95 -17.72
CA VAL A 139 -4.38 -8.37 -17.78
C VAL A 139 -4.39 -9.89 -17.65
N GLU A 140 -3.60 -10.55 -18.49
CA GLU A 140 -3.42 -12.00 -18.40
C GLU A 140 -2.61 -12.38 -17.17
N ASP A 141 -2.97 -13.51 -16.56
CA ASP A 141 -2.26 -14.04 -15.40
C ASP A 141 -0.87 -14.55 -15.82
N LYS A 142 0.14 -14.29 -14.98
CA LYS A 142 1.55 -14.52 -15.31
C LYS A 142 2.10 -15.69 -14.51
N TYR A 143 2.75 -16.64 -15.17
CA TYR A 143 3.40 -17.71 -14.43
C TYR A 143 4.67 -17.19 -13.73
N ILE A 144 4.68 -17.28 -12.39
CA ILE A 144 5.85 -16.91 -11.55
C ILE A 144 6.28 -18.04 -10.62
N GLY A 145 5.76 -19.26 -10.81
CA GLY A 145 6.15 -20.46 -10.07
C GLY A 145 4.98 -21.26 -9.48
N PRO A 146 5.28 -22.33 -8.74
CA PRO A 146 4.28 -23.22 -8.16
C PRO A 146 3.74 -22.75 -6.80
N LEU A 147 4.39 -21.80 -6.13
CA LEU A 147 4.01 -21.35 -4.77
C LEU A 147 3.05 -20.15 -4.81
N VAL A 148 3.28 -19.19 -5.70
CA VAL A 148 2.49 -17.96 -5.77
C VAL A 148 1.54 -18.03 -6.96
N LYS A 149 0.24 -17.95 -6.67
CA LYS A 149 -0.82 -17.81 -7.67
C LYS A 149 -1.03 -16.33 -7.97
N THR A 150 -1.04 -16.02 -9.25
CA THR A 150 -1.19 -14.64 -9.74
C THR A 150 -2.57 -14.43 -10.32
N ILE A 151 -3.23 -13.34 -9.94
CA ILE A 151 -4.41 -12.81 -10.63
C ILE A 151 -4.18 -11.32 -10.88
N MET A 152 -3.55 -11.00 -12.02
CA MET A 152 -2.93 -9.68 -12.22
C MET A 152 -3.93 -8.55 -12.44
N ASN A 153 -5.17 -8.88 -12.81
CA ASN A 153 -6.29 -7.93 -12.83
C ASN A 153 -6.48 -7.19 -11.50
N ARG A 154 -6.20 -7.87 -10.39
CA ARG A 154 -6.36 -7.31 -9.04
C ARG A 154 -5.21 -6.39 -8.64
N CYS A 155 -4.10 -6.41 -9.38
CA CYS A 155 -2.91 -5.65 -9.02
C CYS A 155 -3.13 -4.14 -9.17
N ILE A 156 -2.79 -3.39 -8.12
CA ILE A 156 -2.86 -1.92 -8.09
C ILE A 156 -1.52 -1.23 -8.37
N HIS A 157 -0.53 -1.98 -8.89
CA HIS A 157 0.81 -1.49 -9.24
C HIS A 157 1.53 -0.74 -8.10
N CYS A 158 1.34 -1.17 -6.86
CA CYS A 158 2.00 -0.55 -5.70
C CYS A 158 3.50 -0.87 -5.58
N THR A 159 4.00 -1.79 -6.42
CA THR A 159 5.41 -2.23 -6.52
C THR A 159 6.03 -2.69 -5.19
N ARG A 160 5.23 -3.12 -4.19
CA ARG A 160 5.76 -3.75 -2.95
C ARG A 160 6.52 -5.03 -3.27
N CYS A 161 5.92 -5.92 -4.06
CA CYS A 161 6.52 -7.20 -4.44
C CYS A 161 7.85 -7.03 -5.18
N VAL A 162 7.90 -6.13 -6.18
CA VAL A 162 9.13 -5.83 -6.96
C VAL A 162 10.26 -5.32 -6.06
N ARG A 163 9.96 -4.42 -5.11
CA ARG A 163 10.96 -3.95 -4.15
C ARG A 163 11.41 -5.05 -3.21
N PHE A 164 10.49 -5.85 -2.69
CA PHE A 164 10.84 -6.97 -1.81
C PHE A 164 11.73 -7.99 -2.51
N THR A 165 11.39 -8.39 -3.73
CA THR A 165 12.21 -9.37 -4.47
C THR A 165 13.63 -8.82 -4.67
N THR A 166 13.75 -7.54 -5.02
CA THR A 166 15.04 -6.88 -5.29
C THR A 166 15.85 -6.63 -4.00
N GLU A 167 15.23 -6.11 -2.95
CA GLU A 167 15.91 -5.59 -1.76
C GLU A 167 16.13 -6.65 -0.67
N VAL A 168 15.16 -7.56 -0.51
CA VAL A 168 15.15 -8.53 0.59
C VAL A 168 15.43 -9.94 0.08
N ALA A 169 14.74 -10.38 -0.96
CA ALA A 169 14.97 -11.70 -1.55
C ALA A 169 16.25 -11.75 -2.41
N GLY A 170 16.84 -10.60 -2.72
CA GLY A 170 18.10 -10.50 -3.49
C GLY A 170 17.99 -10.92 -4.96
N ILE A 171 16.76 -11.01 -5.50
CA ILE A 171 16.47 -11.40 -6.88
C ILE A 171 15.74 -10.29 -7.64
N SER A 172 16.26 -9.93 -8.80
CA SER A 172 15.66 -8.89 -9.68
C SER A 172 14.83 -9.50 -10.81
N GLU A 173 14.09 -10.56 -10.50
CA GLU A 173 13.30 -11.31 -11.49
C GLU A 173 11.92 -10.70 -11.72
N LEU A 174 11.31 -10.09 -10.71
CA LEU A 174 10.00 -9.44 -10.81
C LEU A 174 10.17 -7.96 -11.13
N GLY A 175 9.48 -7.47 -12.17
CA GLY A 175 9.54 -6.07 -12.59
C GLY A 175 8.18 -5.49 -12.96
N LEU A 176 8.12 -4.17 -13.08
CA LEU A 176 7.00 -3.45 -13.68
C LEU A 176 7.37 -3.11 -15.12
N ILE A 177 6.75 -3.77 -16.10
CA ILE A 177 6.93 -3.49 -17.52
C ILE A 177 5.81 -2.61 -18.06
N GLY A 178 6.01 -2.02 -19.23
CA GLY A 178 5.00 -1.14 -19.85
C GLY A 178 4.95 0.24 -19.20
N ARG A 179 3.86 0.97 -19.47
CA ARG A 179 3.64 2.32 -18.93
C ARG A 179 2.14 2.65 -18.88
N GLY A 180 1.77 3.54 -17.97
CA GLY A 180 0.37 3.97 -17.84
C GLY A 180 -0.52 2.84 -17.35
N GLU A 181 -1.68 2.69 -17.97
CA GLU A 181 -2.66 1.67 -17.62
C GLU A 181 -2.24 0.25 -18.05
N ASP A 182 -1.47 0.16 -19.14
CA ASP A 182 -0.92 -1.08 -19.71
C ASP A 182 0.36 -1.55 -18.98
N ALA A 183 0.64 -0.97 -17.81
CA ALA A 183 1.74 -1.46 -16.98
C ALA A 183 1.38 -2.81 -16.36
N GLU A 184 2.34 -3.72 -16.31
CA GLU A 184 2.16 -5.07 -15.78
C GLU A 184 3.30 -5.46 -14.84
N ILE A 185 2.97 -6.15 -13.73
CA ILE A 185 3.98 -6.78 -12.87
C ILE A 185 4.19 -8.20 -13.35
N THR A 186 5.40 -8.55 -13.77
CA THR A 186 5.73 -9.87 -14.34
C THR A 186 7.22 -10.18 -14.23
N THR A 187 7.61 -11.43 -14.48
CA THR A 187 9.00 -11.87 -14.66
C THR A 187 9.51 -11.71 -16.10
N TYR A 188 8.69 -11.12 -16.98
CA TYR A 188 8.90 -10.90 -18.43
C TYR A 188 9.01 -12.18 -19.26
N LEU A 189 9.85 -13.13 -18.86
CA LEU A 189 10.00 -14.44 -19.50
C LEU A 189 9.03 -15.50 -18.95
N GLU A 190 8.14 -15.12 -18.03
CA GLU A 190 7.23 -16.03 -17.31
C GLU A 190 7.97 -17.24 -16.72
N SER A 191 9.16 -16.98 -16.17
CA SER A 191 9.93 -17.95 -15.43
C SER A 191 9.49 -17.97 -13.97
N ALA A 192 9.63 -19.14 -13.34
CA ALA A 192 9.43 -19.27 -11.90
C ALA A 192 10.45 -18.43 -11.13
N MET A 193 10.02 -17.78 -10.05
CA MET A 193 10.94 -17.09 -9.16
C MET A 193 11.87 -18.11 -8.47
N THR A 194 13.16 -17.79 -8.38
CA THR A 194 14.18 -18.73 -7.92
C THR A 194 14.48 -18.64 -6.42
N SER A 195 14.14 -17.52 -5.77
CA SER A 195 14.43 -17.32 -4.34
C SER A 195 13.59 -18.23 -3.43
N GLU A 196 14.23 -18.68 -2.36
CA GLU A 196 13.66 -19.37 -1.21
C GLU A 196 12.66 -18.51 -0.41
N LEU A 197 12.82 -17.18 -0.43
CA LEU A 197 11.95 -16.23 0.28
C LEU A 197 10.77 -15.73 -0.57
N GLN A 198 10.60 -16.26 -1.78
CA GLN A 198 9.59 -15.78 -2.74
C GLN A 198 8.16 -15.85 -2.21
N GLY A 199 7.84 -16.78 -1.30
CA GLY A 199 6.49 -16.94 -0.74
C GLY A 199 6.01 -15.70 0.04
N ASN A 200 6.93 -14.93 0.62
CA ASN A 200 6.60 -13.76 1.43
C ASN A 200 6.01 -12.60 0.60
N VAL A 201 6.06 -12.66 -0.73
CA VAL A 201 5.37 -11.68 -1.58
C VAL A 201 3.84 -11.74 -1.43
N ILE A 202 3.31 -12.88 -0.95
CA ILE A 202 1.88 -13.08 -0.69
C ILE A 202 1.45 -12.16 0.44
N ASP A 203 2.12 -12.22 1.59
CA ASP A 203 1.81 -11.38 2.76
C ASP A 203 2.04 -9.89 2.49
N LEU A 204 3.02 -9.58 1.65
CA LEU A 204 3.30 -8.19 1.28
C LEU A 204 2.26 -7.60 0.33
N CYS A 205 1.51 -8.43 -0.40
CA CYS A 205 0.56 -7.93 -1.38
C CYS A 205 -0.66 -7.31 -0.68
N PRO A 206 -0.97 -6.01 -0.90
CA PRO A 206 -2.14 -5.38 -0.28
C PRO A 206 -3.48 -5.85 -0.87
N VAL A 207 -3.43 -6.66 -1.91
CA VAL A 207 -4.54 -7.07 -2.75
C VAL A 207 -4.34 -8.50 -3.17
N GLY A 208 -5.42 -9.24 -3.45
CA GLY A 208 -5.34 -10.66 -3.82
C GLY A 208 -4.84 -10.93 -5.24
N ALA A 209 -3.86 -10.15 -5.70
CA ALA A 209 -3.14 -10.36 -6.95
C ALA A 209 -2.04 -11.40 -6.81
N LEU A 210 -1.37 -11.49 -5.66
CA LEU A 210 -0.38 -12.51 -5.34
C LEU A 210 -0.88 -13.29 -4.13
N THR A 211 -1.27 -14.53 -4.33
CA THR A 211 -1.90 -15.39 -3.31
C THR A 211 -1.17 -16.73 -3.22
N SER A 212 -1.35 -17.47 -2.14
CA SER A 212 -0.77 -18.81 -2.00
C SER A 212 -1.48 -19.80 -2.93
N LYS A 213 -0.74 -20.40 -3.87
CA LYS A 213 -1.27 -21.41 -4.78
C LYS A 213 -1.65 -22.70 -4.05
N PRO A 214 -0.86 -23.22 -3.09
CA PRO A 214 -1.26 -24.39 -2.30
C PRO A 214 -2.51 -24.16 -1.43
N TYR A 215 -2.70 -22.95 -0.92
CA TYR A 215 -3.84 -22.59 -0.05
C TYR A 215 -5.07 -22.10 -0.84
N ALA A 216 -4.98 -21.99 -2.16
CA ALA A 216 -6.03 -21.42 -3.00
C ALA A 216 -7.39 -22.06 -2.74
N PHE A 217 -8.36 -21.24 -2.34
CA PHE A 217 -9.76 -21.58 -2.09
C PHE A 217 -10.01 -22.62 -0.98
N GLN A 218 -9.03 -22.88 -0.10
CA GLN A 218 -9.19 -23.88 0.97
C GLN A 218 -10.03 -23.37 2.15
N ALA A 219 -9.87 -22.11 2.55
CA ALA A 219 -10.60 -21.50 3.67
C ALA A 219 -10.63 -19.96 3.55
N ARG A 220 -11.39 -19.33 4.44
CA ARG A 220 -11.48 -17.86 4.56
C ARG A 220 -10.84 -17.34 5.85
N PRO A 221 -10.29 -16.11 5.85
CA PRO A 221 -9.55 -15.59 7.01
C PRO A 221 -10.40 -15.51 8.29
N TRP A 222 -11.72 -15.29 8.17
CA TRP A 222 -12.65 -15.26 9.31
C TRP A 222 -13.03 -16.64 9.86
N GLU A 223 -12.70 -17.73 9.16
CA GLU A 223 -12.96 -19.12 9.60
C GLU A 223 -11.77 -19.70 10.38
N LEU A 224 -10.59 -19.10 10.25
CA LEU A 224 -9.35 -19.59 10.85
C LEU A 224 -9.23 -19.20 12.32
N THR A 225 -8.84 -20.16 13.17
CA THR A 225 -8.42 -19.88 14.55
C THR A 225 -6.92 -19.62 14.57
N LYS A 226 -6.51 -18.42 15.01
CA LYS A 226 -5.10 -18.01 15.08
C LYS A 226 -4.47 -18.50 16.39
N THR A 227 -3.40 -19.29 16.31
CA THR A 227 -2.61 -19.76 17.45
C THR A 227 -1.16 -19.34 17.26
N GLU A 228 -0.64 -18.52 18.17
CA GLU A 228 0.77 -18.09 18.13
C GLU A 228 1.69 -19.28 18.49
N SER A 229 2.67 -19.57 17.64
CA SER A 229 3.62 -20.67 17.79
C SER A 229 4.97 -20.30 17.14
N ILE A 230 5.95 -21.21 17.19
CA ILE A 230 7.28 -21.05 16.61
C ILE A 230 7.52 -22.18 15.61
N ASP A 231 8.05 -21.84 14.42
CA ASP A 231 8.43 -22.80 13.39
C ASP A 231 9.66 -23.62 13.82
N VAL A 232 9.71 -24.90 13.42
CA VAL A 232 10.75 -25.88 13.79
C VAL A 232 11.37 -26.59 12.59
N MET A 233 11.04 -26.15 11.38
CA MET A 233 11.65 -26.61 10.13
C MET A 233 13.12 -26.22 10.02
#